data_AF-A0A3L8DBV7-F1
#
_entry.id   AF-A0A3L8DBV7-F1
#
_cell.length_a   1.000
_cell.length_b   1.000
_cell.length_c   1.000
_cell.angle_alpha   90.00
_cell.angle_beta   90.00
_cell.angle_gamma   90.00
#
_symmetry.space_group_name_H-M   'P 1'
#
loop_
_entity.id
_entity.type
_entity.pdbx_description
1 polymer ?
#
loop_
_entity_poly.entity_id
_entity_poly.type
_entity_poly.pdbx_seq_one_letter_code
_entity_poly.pdbx_strand_id
1 'polypeptide(L)'
;MAYLLKNLTNSIWHAFHALQADGTNTVAKSKLKVLTANIGTLMDLYGVEKGLEHYRSTQSLTFDQYIYYLQKEVFSSVTDSTSIQTLRTLEEGIDEICWLVCKKLYLERRDPRSHPVFEDHSVYQLFRIFCLLAETEPDATDSYLVGHYSFTSRITRKLFTMPDTFISATQVVLHGDEVARIASHLVMSLGLQWDAADFSALSAAIGMFRFPTFLAVLESKYSGGNTLDTMALTEAIDDLYQIYVDNVVKKGYLMKKGFLLPTLRYFWFVLRPGELAYYKDSQQKEPSGVILLNANCWADTLTNSGRPERKFVLSTPEHRCIELAAEDHKGRLQWLAALQTAIQHAGEKIGYQRSLANQRRSLRQATKQEKEETKLELQHERQARIAAEIQARKLEALSKEEGAKVQQLEDVKQKLELLLQEEKQALRDEEIVRSLQARVLREEWEKREQLERLQQEQQELLEMEKMKRLEFERMQQENERQLQDAELRLQQLEAERGHLDAELRAACEKVKRSEEAQLLLEEQIVTRSLRGGERIRRTQSFIPTTKERPLSVEKIDGRSVTLRKNV
;
A
#
# COMPACT_ATOMS: atom_id res chain seq x y z
N MET A 1 -10.81 35.19 -33.87
CA MET A 1 -9.68 35.92 -34.48
C MET A 1 -9.87 35.83 -35.99
N ALA A 2 -9.79 36.93 -36.74
CA ALA A 2 -9.89 36.87 -38.20
C ALA A 2 -8.81 35.93 -38.74
N TYR A 3 -9.19 34.99 -39.60
CA TYR A 3 -8.32 33.95 -40.13
C TYR A 3 -7.04 34.54 -40.76
N LEU A 4 -7.17 35.68 -41.44
CA LEU A 4 -6.07 36.45 -42.03
C LEU A 4 -5.00 36.89 -41.00
N LEU A 5 -5.42 37.50 -39.89
CA LEU A 5 -4.49 37.96 -38.85
C LEU A 5 -3.74 36.78 -38.21
N LYS A 6 -4.42 35.66 -38.01
CA LYS A 6 -3.77 34.44 -37.48
C LYS A 6 -2.63 33.97 -38.38
N ASN A 7 -2.81 34.04 -39.70
CA ASN A 7 -1.80 33.62 -40.67
C ASN A 7 -0.59 34.57 -40.71
N LEU A 8 -0.82 35.85 -40.48
CA LEU A 8 0.18 36.91 -40.53
C LEU A 8 0.86 37.18 -39.18
N THR A 9 0.38 36.57 -38.10
CA THR A 9 0.87 36.83 -36.74
C THR A 9 2.39 36.64 -36.63
N ASN A 10 2.94 35.61 -37.27
CA ASN A 10 4.39 35.35 -37.25
C ASN A 10 5.19 36.43 -37.99
N SER A 11 4.77 36.83 -39.19
CA SER A 11 5.42 37.90 -39.96
C SER A 11 5.34 39.24 -39.24
N ILE A 12 4.18 39.56 -38.66
CA ILE A 12 3.98 40.77 -37.84
C ILE A 12 4.86 40.73 -36.59
N TRP A 13 5.05 39.55 -35.97
CA TRP A 13 5.96 39.39 -34.85
C TRP A 13 7.40 39.74 -35.24
N HIS A 14 7.88 39.28 -36.39
CA HIS A 14 9.23 39.61 -36.87
C HIS A 14 9.41 41.10 -37.12
N ALA A 15 8.41 41.76 -37.72
CA ALA A 15 8.41 43.21 -37.90
C ALA A 15 8.38 43.96 -36.56
N PHE A 16 7.56 43.51 -35.61
CA PHE A 16 7.48 44.07 -34.26
C PHE A 16 8.81 43.93 -33.51
N HIS A 17 9.40 42.74 -33.51
CA HIS A 17 10.69 42.45 -32.91
C HIS A 17 11.81 43.32 -33.52
N ALA A 18 11.75 43.61 -34.82
CA ALA A 18 12.70 44.52 -35.46
C ALA A 18 12.60 45.99 -35.02
N LEU A 19 11.43 46.40 -34.54
CA LEU A 19 11.20 47.75 -34.02
C LEU A 19 11.47 47.88 -32.51
N GLN A 20 11.61 46.75 -31.82
CA GLN A 20 11.84 46.65 -30.38
C GLN A 20 13.14 47.33 -29.98
N ALA A 21 13.15 47.99 -28.82
CA ALA A 21 14.36 48.55 -28.23
C ALA A 21 15.01 47.50 -27.32
N ASP A 22 16.35 47.46 -27.32
CA ASP A 22 17.14 46.44 -26.62
C ASP A 22 16.69 46.25 -25.16
N GLY A 23 16.40 45.00 -24.79
CA GLY A 23 16.06 44.61 -23.42
C GLY A 23 14.63 44.90 -22.95
N THR A 24 13.75 45.45 -23.80
CA THR A 24 12.33 45.68 -23.43
C THR A 24 11.41 44.83 -24.28
N ASN A 25 10.46 44.07 -23.71
CA ASN A 25 9.44 43.30 -24.47
C ASN A 25 8.32 44.19 -25.07
N THR A 26 8.66 45.44 -25.43
CA THR A 26 7.70 46.45 -25.88
C THR A 26 8.26 47.29 -27.02
N VAL A 27 7.37 47.83 -27.86
CA VAL A 27 7.71 48.75 -28.96
C VAL A 27 6.99 50.08 -28.74
N ALA A 28 7.70 51.19 -28.95
CA ALA A 28 7.12 52.53 -28.88
C ALA A 28 6.01 52.71 -29.93
N LYS A 29 4.88 53.32 -29.53
CA LYS A 29 3.74 53.58 -30.41
C LYS A 29 4.13 54.34 -31.68
N SER A 30 5.10 55.27 -31.59
CA SER A 30 5.59 56.03 -32.74
C SER A 30 6.16 55.15 -33.86
N LYS A 31 6.84 54.05 -33.52
CA LYS A 31 7.34 53.08 -34.51
C LYS A 31 6.22 52.20 -35.06
N LEU A 32 5.28 51.79 -34.22
CA LEU A 32 4.13 50.96 -34.61
C LEU A 32 3.17 51.69 -35.55
N LYS A 33 3.06 53.02 -35.44
CA LYS A 33 2.23 53.82 -36.35
C LYS A 33 2.60 53.65 -37.81
N VAL A 34 3.90 53.61 -38.13
CA VAL A 34 4.37 53.46 -39.52
C VAL A 34 3.96 52.09 -40.08
N LEU A 35 4.21 51.03 -39.32
CA LEU A 35 3.80 49.67 -39.70
C LEU A 35 2.27 49.58 -39.85
N THR A 36 1.51 50.16 -38.91
CA THR A 36 0.04 50.15 -38.94
C THR A 36 -0.53 50.94 -40.11
N ALA A 37 0.07 52.09 -40.46
CA ALA A 37 -0.35 52.91 -41.59
C ALA A 37 -0.15 52.18 -42.92
N ASN A 38 0.98 51.47 -43.09
CA ASN A 38 1.26 50.68 -44.28
C ASN A 38 0.27 49.51 -44.44
N ILE A 39 0.01 48.77 -43.35
CA ILE A 39 -1.00 47.70 -43.35
C ILE A 39 -2.40 48.27 -43.62
N GLY A 40 -2.75 49.38 -42.97
CA GLY A 40 -4.03 50.07 -43.16
C GLY A 40 -4.24 50.48 -44.61
N THR A 41 -3.25 51.10 -45.24
CA THR A 41 -3.32 51.52 -46.65
C THR A 41 -3.56 50.34 -47.58
N LEU A 42 -2.88 49.20 -47.36
CA LEU A 42 -3.09 47.98 -48.15
C LEU A 42 -4.51 47.40 -47.97
N MET A 43 -5.11 47.60 -46.80
CA MET A 43 -6.48 47.19 -46.49
C MET A 43 -7.53 48.26 -46.80
N ASP A 44 -7.15 49.35 -47.47
CA ASP A 44 -8.02 50.50 -47.76
C ASP A 44 -8.62 51.17 -46.51
N LEU A 45 -7.84 51.21 -45.43
CA LEU A 45 -8.16 51.82 -44.15
C LEU A 45 -7.19 52.96 -43.83
N TYR A 46 -7.70 54.20 -43.81
CA TYR A 46 -6.91 55.40 -43.59
C TYR A 46 -7.05 55.94 -42.17
N GLY A 47 -5.93 56.34 -41.56
CA GLY A 47 -5.93 56.96 -40.23
C GLY A 47 -6.02 55.99 -39.05
N VAL A 48 -6.03 54.67 -39.31
CA VAL A 48 -6.04 53.63 -38.27
C VAL A 48 -4.80 53.64 -37.39
N GLU A 49 -3.69 54.22 -37.84
CA GLU A 49 -2.49 54.44 -37.03
C GLU A 49 -2.67 55.52 -35.96
N LYS A 50 -3.56 56.49 -36.17
CA LYS A 50 -3.81 57.58 -35.21
C LYS A 50 -4.49 57.08 -33.94
N GLY A 51 -5.31 56.03 -34.05
CA GLY A 51 -5.96 55.39 -32.90
C GLY A 51 -4.95 54.82 -31.89
N LEU A 52 -3.73 54.47 -32.31
CA LEU A 52 -2.67 54.00 -31.40
C LEU A 52 -2.28 55.05 -30.34
N GLU A 53 -2.45 56.34 -30.61
CA GLU A 53 -2.17 57.39 -29.61
C GLU A 53 -3.02 57.20 -28.36
N HIS A 54 -4.31 56.97 -28.57
CA HIS A 54 -5.33 56.84 -27.53
C HIS A 54 -5.46 55.41 -26.99
N TYR A 55 -4.92 54.41 -27.69
CA TYR A 55 -4.97 53.02 -27.27
C TYR A 55 -4.01 52.74 -26.11
N ARG A 56 -4.56 52.55 -24.91
CA ARG A 56 -3.82 52.42 -23.62
C ARG A 56 -3.07 53.70 -23.23
N SER A 57 -2.88 53.91 -21.94
CA SER A 57 -2.16 55.07 -21.39
C SER A 57 -0.63 54.97 -21.51
N THR A 58 -0.07 53.80 -21.86
CA THR A 58 1.36 53.59 -22.02
C THR A 58 1.90 54.17 -23.33
N GLN A 59 3.18 54.53 -23.37
CA GLN A 59 3.84 55.02 -24.60
C GLN A 59 4.36 53.90 -25.51
N SER A 60 4.53 52.70 -24.95
CA SER A 60 4.90 51.47 -25.65
C SER A 60 3.84 50.41 -25.47
N LEU A 61 3.82 49.44 -26.38
CA LEU A 61 2.90 48.30 -26.37
C LEU A 61 3.68 47.00 -26.38
N THR A 62 3.16 45.96 -25.73
CA THR A 62 3.62 44.57 -25.93
C THR A 62 3.08 44.01 -27.24
N PHE A 63 3.64 42.88 -27.69
CA PHE A 63 3.17 42.23 -28.91
C PHE A 63 1.68 41.86 -28.84
N ASP A 64 1.22 41.27 -27.73
CA ASP A 64 -0.19 40.91 -27.53
C ASP A 64 -1.12 42.12 -27.57
N GLN A 65 -0.70 43.24 -26.97
CA GLN A 65 -1.46 44.48 -26.98
C GLN A 65 -1.59 45.04 -28.41
N TYR A 66 -0.53 44.95 -29.20
CA TYR A 66 -0.51 45.41 -30.58
C TYR A 66 -1.33 44.49 -31.50
N ILE A 67 -1.21 43.17 -31.37
CA ILE A 67 -2.05 42.20 -32.11
C ILE A 67 -3.53 42.40 -31.79
N TYR A 68 -3.88 42.64 -30.52
CA TYR A 68 -5.25 42.95 -30.14
C TYR A 68 -5.77 44.22 -30.82
N TYR A 69 -4.94 45.28 -30.88
CA TYR A 69 -5.29 46.50 -31.59
C TYR A 69 -5.55 46.24 -33.07
N LEU A 70 -4.60 45.58 -33.76
CA LEU A 70 -4.75 45.22 -35.16
C LEU A 70 -6.03 44.40 -35.39
N GLN A 71 -6.32 43.43 -34.53
CA GLN A 71 -7.53 42.63 -34.63
C GLN A 71 -8.82 43.47 -34.59
N LYS A 72 -8.85 44.51 -33.77
CA LYS A 72 -10.05 45.33 -33.54
C LYS A 72 -10.21 46.46 -34.55
N GLU A 73 -9.12 47.14 -34.88
CA GLU A 73 -9.17 48.37 -35.68
C GLU A 73 -8.81 48.14 -37.16
N VAL A 74 -8.01 47.12 -37.47
CA VAL A 74 -7.49 46.89 -38.83
C VAL A 74 -8.12 45.67 -39.50
N PHE A 75 -8.18 44.54 -38.80
CA PHE A 75 -8.69 43.28 -39.34
C PHE A 75 -10.18 43.02 -39.06
N SER A 76 -10.89 43.98 -38.46
CA SER A 76 -12.32 43.82 -38.16
C SER A 76 -13.22 43.89 -39.39
N SER A 77 -12.74 44.52 -40.47
CA SER A 77 -13.42 44.59 -41.78
C SER A 77 -13.37 43.26 -42.56
N VAL A 78 -12.47 42.35 -42.20
CA VAL A 78 -12.33 41.04 -42.85
C VAL A 78 -13.39 40.09 -42.32
N THR A 79 -14.30 39.68 -43.20
CA THR A 79 -15.47 38.85 -42.87
C THR A 79 -15.43 37.53 -43.62
N ASP A 80 -16.32 36.60 -43.25
CA ASP A 80 -16.42 35.30 -43.92
C ASP A 80 -16.84 35.37 -45.40
N SER A 81 -17.34 36.53 -45.86
CA SER A 81 -17.68 36.82 -47.25
C SER A 81 -16.50 37.31 -48.09
N THR A 82 -15.34 37.62 -47.49
CA THR A 82 -14.16 38.06 -48.24
C THR A 82 -13.65 36.91 -49.13
N SER A 83 -13.41 37.20 -50.42
CA SER A 83 -12.97 36.18 -51.38
C SER A 83 -11.59 35.60 -51.01
N ILE A 84 -11.36 34.33 -51.34
CA ILE A 84 -10.08 33.66 -51.07
C ILE A 84 -8.94 34.34 -51.85
N GLN A 85 -9.19 34.81 -53.07
CA GLN A 85 -8.18 35.55 -53.84
C GLN A 85 -7.77 36.84 -53.14
N THR A 86 -8.73 37.64 -52.66
CA THR A 86 -8.45 38.87 -51.91
C THR A 86 -7.65 38.57 -50.65
N LEU A 87 -8.00 37.51 -49.90
CA LEU A 87 -7.24 37.11 -48.72
C LEU A 87 -5.79 36.77 -49.04
N ARG A 88 -5.53 36.03 -50.13
CA ARG A 88 -4.16 35.70 -50.56
C ARG A 88 -3.35 36.94 -50.95
N THR A 89 -3.95 37.87 -51.69
CA THR A 89 -3.29 39.14 -52.06
C THR A 89 -2.95 39.99 -50.83
N LEU A 90 -3.86 40.05 -49.86
CA LEU A 90 -3.60 40.74 -48.59
C LEU A 90 -2.52 40.04 -47.77
N GLU A 91 -2.51 38.70 -47.72
CA GLU A 91 -1.46 37.94 -47.03
C GLU A 91 -0.08 38.25 -47.60
N GLU A 92 0.05 38.19 -48.93
CA GLU A 92 1.30 38.49 -49.63
C GLU A 92 1.78 39.92 -49.39
N GLY A 93 0.91 40.92 -49.57
CA GLY A 93 1.28 42.31 -49.38
C GLY A 93 1.66 42.65 -47.93
N ILE A 94 0.97 42.06 -46.93
CA ILE A 94 1.29 42.30 -45.52
C ILE A 94 2.59 41.59 -45.12
N ASP A 95 2.83 40.37 -45.63
CA ASP A 95 4.12 39.68 -45.45
C ASP A 95 5.28 40.51 -46.01
N GLU A 96 5.10 41.11 -47.19
CA GLU A 96 6.11 41.97 -47.82
C GLU A 96 6.39 43.22 -46.98
N ILE A 97 5.34 43.91 -46.50
CA ILE A 97 5.49 45.06 -45.58
C ILE A 97 6.27 44.64 -44.32
N CYS A 98 5.93 43.49 -43.73
CA CYS A 98 6.61 42.99 -42.54
C CYS A 98 8.09 42.67 -42.82
N TRP A 99 8.36 42.03 -43.96
CA TRP A 99 9.72 41.73 -44.40
C TRP A 99 10.55 42.99 -44.59
N LEU A 100 10.01 44.02 -45.24
CA LEU A 100 10.73 45.29 -45.45
C LEU A 100 11.17 45.95 -44.13
N VAL A 101 10.41 45.76 -43.06
CA VAL A 101 10.75 46.24 -41.71
C VAL A 101 11.86 45.40 -41.09
N CYS A 102 11.81 44.06 -41.19
CA CYS A 102 12.74 43.18 -40.47
C CYS A 102 13.94 42.69 -41.29
N LYS A 103 13.97 42.84 -42.62
CA LYS A 103 14.97 42.21 -43.50
C LYS A 103 16.42 42.52 -43.12
N LYS A 104 16.70 43.75 -42.66
CA LYS A 104 18.05 44.16 -42.24
C LYS A 104 18.59 43.29 -41.11
N LEU A 105 17.73 42.89 -40.16
CA LEU A 105 18.12 42.02 -39.05
C LEU A 105 18.61 40.64 -39.50
N TYR A 106 18.24 40.20 -40.70
CA TYR A 106 18.54 38.88 -41.21
C TYR A 106 19.61 38.90 -42.30
N LEU A 107 19.60 39.92 -43.15
CA LEU A 107 20.59 40.08 -44.23
C LEU A 107 21.93 40.61 -43.71
N GLU A 108 21.93 41.54 -42.74
CA GLU A 108 23.17 42.18 -42.23
C GLU A 108 23.90 41.33 -41.17
N ARG A 109 23.33 40.20 -40.73
CA ARG A 109 23.97 39.25 -39.80
C ARG A 109 25.12 38.45 -40.43
N ARG A 110 25.28 38.48 -41.76
CA ARG A 110 26.34 37.75 -42.45
C ARG A 110 27.68 38.49 -42.24
N ASP A 111 28.75 37.74 -41.96
CA ASP A 111 30.12 38.29 -41.91
C ASP A 111 30.37 39.07 -43.20
N PRO A 112 30.79 40.35 -43.15
CA PRO A 112 31.10 41.14 -44.34
C PRO A 112 32.09 40.48 -45.31
N ARG A 113 32.84 39.47 -44.85
CA ARG A 113 33.82 38.70 -45.62
C ARG A 113 33.25 37.41 -46.24
N SER A 114 32.02 37.02 -45.91
CA SER A 114 31.36 35.83 -46.44
C SER A 114 30.38 36.22 -47.54
N HIS A 115 30.51 35.60 -48.71
CA HIS A 115 29.54 35.81 -49.77
C HIS A 115 28.19 35.17 -49.39
N PRO A 116 27.07 35.89 -49.58
CA PRO A 116 25.76 35.35 -49.28
C PRO A 116 25.47 34.14 -50.17
N VAL A 117 25.13 33.01 -49.55
CA VAL A 117 24.78 31.77 -50.28
C VAL A 117 23.43 31.91 -50.98
N PHE A 118 22.47 32.56 -50.32
CA PHE A 118 21.14 32.83 -50.86
C PHE A 118 20.96 34.31 -51.17
N GLU A 119 20.40 34.60 -52.35
CA GLU A 119 20.00 35.94 -52.76
C GLU A 119 18.88 36.50 -51.88
N ASP A 120 18.76 37.84 -51.83
CA ASP A 120 17.77 38.53 -51.00
C ASP A 120 16.33 38.06 -51.26
N HIS A 121 16.00 37.76 -52.52
CA HIS A 121 14.68 37.24 -52.89
C HIS A 121 14.45 35.83 -52.31
N SER A 122 15.44 34.94 -52.42
CA SER A 122 15.34 33.58 -51.89
C SER A 122 15.24 33.58 -50.36
N VAL A 123 15.95 34.50 -49.68
CA VAL A 123 15.80 34.67 -48.22
C VAL A 123 14.39 35.14 -47.86
N TYR A 124 13.78 36.04 -48.64
CA TYR A 124 12.39 36.45 -48.43
C TYR A 124 11.41 35.28 -48.61
N GLN A 125 11.60 34.45 -49.63
CA GLN A 125 10.78 33.25 -49.85
C GLN A 125 10.91 32.28 -48.67
N LEU A 126 12.14 32.00 -48.22
CA LEU A 126 12.40 31.19 -47.03
C LEU A 126 11.78 31.80 -45.76
N PHE A 127 11.77 33.12 -45.64
CA PHE A 127 11.11 33.83 -44.54
C PHE A 127 9.60 33.59 -44.53
N ARG A 128 8.94 33.65 -45.69
CA ARG A 128 7.49 33.35 -45.79
C ARG A 128 7.18 31.90 -45.47
N ILE A 129 7.98 30.97 -45.97
CA ILE A 129 7.87 29.53 -45.64
C ILE A 129 8.04 29.31 -44.14
N PHE A 130 9.06 29.93 -43.55
CA PHE A 130 9.31 29.88 -42.11
C PHE A 130 8.10 30.42 -41.33
N CYS A 131 7.59 31.60 -41.66
CA CYS A 131 6.44 32.20 -40.98
C CYS A 131 5.16 31.37 -41.13
N LEU A 132 4.99 30.65 -42.25
CA LEU A 132 3.85 29.75 -42.44
C LEU A 132 3.89 28.55 -41.49
N LEU A 133 5.08 27.98 -41.28
CA LEU A 133 5.26 26.72 -40.54
C LEU A 133 5.59 26.94 -39.05
N ALA A 134 6.17 28.08 -38.71
CA ALA A 134 6.64 28.39 -37.36
C ALA A 134 5.49 28.55 -36.35
N GLU A 135 5.84 28.34 -35.09
CA GLU A 135 4.96 28.41 -33.94
C GLU A 135 5.48 29.46 -32.96
N THR A 136 4.55 30.10 -32.26
CA THR A 136 4.87 31.03 -31.17
C THR A 136 5.04 30.24 -29.87
N GLU A 137 6.21 30.30 -29.26
CA GLU A 137 6.50 29.71 -27.95
C GLU A 137 6.83 30.80 -26.92
N PRO A 138 6.41 30.67 -25.66
CA PRO A 138 6.93 31.51 -24.58
C PRO A 138 8.43 31.27 -24.41
N ASP A 139 9.23 32.33 -24.30
CA ASP A 139 10.67 32.24 -24.15
C ASP A 139 11.02 31.60 -22.80
N ALA A 140 11.61 30.41 -22.88
CA ALA A 140 11.88 29.56 -21.72
C ALA A 140 13.03 30.09 -20.84
N THR A 141 13.72 31.16 -21.25
CA THR A 141 14.78 31.80 -20.47
C THR A 141 14.27 32.32 -19.11
N ASP A 142 12.97 32.63 -18.99
CA ASP A 142 12.31 32.99 -17.71
C ASP A 142 11.81 31.77 -16.90
N SER A 143 11.71 30.58 -17.50
CA SER A 143 11.17 29.39 -16.83
C SER A 143 12.15 28.76 -15.81
N TYR A 144 13.46 28.97 -16.00
CA TYR A 144 14.49 28.54 -15.04
C TYR A 144 14.43 29.31 -13.72
N LEU A 145 13.84 30.51 -13.71
CA LEU A 145 13.54 31.26 -12.49
C LEU A 145 12.26 30.81 -11.80
N VAL A 146 11.48 29.87 -12.35
CA VAL A 146 10.28 29.34 -11.66
C VAL A 146 10.61 28.05 -10.90
N GLY A 147 11.50 27.22 -11.44
CA GLY A 147 11.91 25.94 -10.82
C GLY A 147 12.74 26.09 -9.53
N HIS A 148 13.41 27.23 -9.33
CA HIS A 148 14.25 27.46 -8.15
C HIS A 148 13.48 28.08 -6.96
N TYR A 149 12.27 28.61 -7.19
CA TYR A 149 11.46 29.23 -6.13
C TYR A 149 10.34 28.33 -5.61
N SER A 150 10.10 27.16 -6.21
CA SER A 150 9.24 26.13 -5.62
C SER A 150 9.90 25.34 -4.49
N PHE A 151 11.18 25.59 -4.18
CA PHE A 151 11.92 24.89 -3.12
C PHE A 151 12.12 25.70 -1.83
N THR A 152 11.72 26.98 -1.77
CA THR A 152 11.85 27.76 -0.53
C THR A 152 10.54 27.78 0.26
N SER A 153 10.59 27.03 1.38
CA SER A 153 9.76 27.03 2.60
C SER A 153 8.54 27.97 2.68
N ARG A 154 7.47 27.46 3.33
CA ARG A 154 6.16 28.06 3.67
C ARG A 154 6.17 29.45 4.35
N ILE A 155 7.33 30.09 4.54
CA ILE A 155 7.49 31.36 5.28
C ILE A 155 7.40 32.60 4.37
N THR A 156 7.53 32.50 3.05
CA THR A 156 7.54 33.69 2.15
C THR A 156 6.18 34.13 1.60
N ARG A 157 5.09 33.40 1.85
CA ARG A 157 3.75 33.75 1.31
C ARG A 157 3.13 35.04 1.83
N LYS A 158 3.68 35.68 2.87
CA LYS A 158 3.05 36.85 3.53
C LYS A 158 3.70 38.20 3.26
N LEU A 159 4.82 38.28 2.53
CA LEU A 159 5.56 39.54 2.33
C LEU A 159 5.91 39.88 0.87
N PHE A 160 5.54 39.03 -0.09
CA PHE A 160 5.67 39.36 -1.52
C PHE A 160 4.29 39.35 -2.16
N THR A 161 3.66 40.52 -2.20
CA THR A 161 2.67 40.80 -3.25
C THR A 161 3.40 40.64 -4.57
N MET A 162 3.21 39.50 -5.23
CA MET A 162 3.68 39.26 -6.59
C MET A 162 3.14 40.38 -7.48
N PRO A 163 3.98 41.13 -8.20
CA PRO A 163 3.46 41.96 -9.28
C PRO A 163 2.86 41.03 -10.34
N ASP A 164 1.55 41.12 -10.53
CA ASP A 164 0.85 40.61 -11.70
C ASP A 164 1.44 41.28 -12.95
N THR A 165 2.47 40.67 -13.55
CA THR A 165 2.86 40.71 -14.98
C THR A 165 4.32 40.23 -15.15
N PHE A 166 4.58 38.93 -15.03
CA PHE A 166 5.71 38.33 -15.74
C PHE A 166 5.21 37.96 -17.14
N ILE A 167 5.33 38.89 -18.09
CA ILE A 167 5.01 38.65 -19.49
C ILE A 167 6.21 37.94 -20.10
N SER A 168 6.13 36.62 -20.21
CA SER A 168 7.12 35.80 -20.92
C SER A 168 7.28 36.37 -22.34
N ALA A 169 8.52 36.68 -22.73
CA ALA A 169 8.81 37.14 -24.08
C ALA A 169 8.34 36.06 -25.06
N THR A 170 7.47 36.36 -26.02
CA THR A 170 7.06 35.35 -27.01
C THR A 170 8.08 35.31 -28.14
N GLN A 171 8.44 34.12 -28.61
CA GLN A 171 9.35 33.93 -29.75
C GLN A 171 8.71 33.07 -30.85
N VAL A 172 9.05 33.36 -32.10
CA VAL A 172 8.64 32.55 -33.27
C VAL A 172 9.75 31.55 -33.59
N VAL A 173 9.42 30.26 -33.51
CA VAL A 173 10.34 29.15 -33.71
C VAL A 173 9.75 28.07 -34.60
N LEU A 174 10.62 27.38 -35.33
CA LEU A 174 10.27 26.27 -36.20
C LEU A 174 10.74 24.96 -35.59
N HIS A 175 9.84 23.96 -35.58
CA HIS A 175 10.15 22.63 -35.07
C HIS A 175 11.11 21.89 -36.00
N GLY A 176 12.00 21.06 -35.44
CA GLY A 176 12.99 20.27 -36.19
C GLY A 176 12.39 19.47 -37.35
N ASP A 177 11.26 18.80 -37.15
CA ASP A 177 10.56 18.05 -38.21
C ASP A 177 10.17 18.90 -39.43
N GLU A 178 9.83 20.18 -39.24
CA GLU A 178 9.48 21.06 -40.37
C GLU A 178 10.74 21.50 -41.10
N VAL A 179 11.82 21.80 -40.36
CA VAL A 179 13.14 22.06 -40.95
C VAL A 179 13.64 20.85 -41.74
N ALA A 180 13.46 19.63 -41.22
CA ALA A 180 13.81 18.39 -41.92
C ALA A 180 13.08 18.25 -43.26
N ARG A 181 11.79 18.61 -43.32
CA ARG A 181 10.99 18.56 -44.56
C ARG A 181 11.47 19.59 -45.58
N ILE A 182 11.78 20.81 -45.14
CA ILE A 182 12.31 21.86 -46.03
C ILE A 182 13.70 21.46 -46.52
N ALA A 183 14.59 21.06 -45.62
CA ALA A 183 15.97 20.71 -45.94
C ALA A 183 16.05 19.47 -46.83
N SER A 184 15.26 18.43 -46.55
CA SER A 184 15.20 17.25 -47.44
C SER A 184 14.73 17.61 -48.83
N HIS A 185 13.69 18.44 -48.96
CA HIS A 185 13.20 18.86 -50.27
C HIS A 185 14.23 19.74 -50.99
N LEU A 186 14.90 20.68 -50.30
CA LEU A 186 15.99 21.48 -50.86
C LEU A 186 17.11 20.59 -51.41
N VAL A 187 17.63 19.68 -50.58
CA VAL A 187 18.73 18.75 -50.92
C VAL A 187 18.34 17.86 -52.10
N MET A 188 17.12 17.31 -52.09
CA MET A 188 16.63 16.48 -53.20
C MET A 188 16.46 17.26 -54.50
N SER A 189 15.96 18.52 -54.45
CA SER A 189 15.86 19.40 -55.62
C SER A 189 17.24 19.74 -56.20
N LEU A 190 18.27 19.85 -55.36
CA LEU A 190 19.65 20.06 -55.79
C LEU A 190 20.36 18.77 -56.25
N GLY A 191 19.67 17.62 -56.25
CA GLY A 191 20.25 16.33 -56.62
C GLY A 191 21.23 15.75 -55.59
N LEU A 192 21.22 16.28 -54.36
CA LEU A 192 22.05 15.83 -53.25
C LEU A 192 21.38 14.70 -52.45
N GLN A 193 22.15 14.02 -51.60
CA GLN A 193 21.63 12.96 -50.74
C GLN A 193 21.19 13.49 -49.38
N TRP A 194 19.97 13.13 -48.98
CA TRP A 194 19.43 13.47 -47.66
C TRP A 194 19.83 12.43 -46.61
N ASP A 195 20.53 12.87 -45.56
CA ASP A 195 20.82 12.07 -44.37
C ASP A 195 19.90 12.47 -43.22
N ALA A 196 18.87 11.65 -42.99
CA ALA A 196 17.90 11.87 -41.92
C ALA A 196 18.50 11.68 -40.52
N ALA A 197 19.52 10.83 -40.37
CA ALA A 197 20.14 10.54 -39.07
C ALA A 197 21.06 11.68 -38.65
N ASP A 198 21.87 12.22 -39.57
CA ASP A 198 22.69 13.41 -39.34
C ASP A 198 21.82 14.61 -38.94
N PHE A 199 20.74 14.87 -39.70
CA PHE A 199 19.82 15.95 -39.35
C PHE A 199 19.15 15.72 -38.00
N SER A 200 18.75 14.49 -37.67
CA SER A 200 18.13 14.20 -36.37
C SER A 200 19.07 14.51 -35.20
N ALA A 201 20.37 14.21 -35.33
CA ALA A 201 21.36 14.55 -34.31
C ALA A 201 21.56 16.08 -34.19
N LEU A 202 21.67 16.77 -35.32
CA LEU A 202 21.77 18.23 -35.37
C LEU A 202 20.53 18.92 -34.76
N SER A 203 19.34 18.44 -35.11
CA SER A 203 18.07 18.96 -34.59
C SER A 203 17.92 18.72 -33.10
N ALA A 204 18.38 17.58 -32.57
CA ALA A 204 18.36 17.32 -31.13
C ALA A 204 19.27 18.27 -30.36
N ALA A 205 20.43 18.64 -30.93
CA ALA A 205 21.37 19.58 -30.32
C ALA A 205 20.87 21.03 -30.34
N ILE A 206 20.19 21.46 -31.42
CA ILE A 206 19.65 22.82 -31.56
C ILE A 206 18.32 22.98 -30.81
N GLY A 207 17.49 21.93 -30.79
CA GLY A 207 16.13 21.99 -30.27
C GLY A 207 15.18 22.72 -31.24
N MET A 208 14.86 23.98 -30.92
CA MET A 208 13.94 24.80 -31.71
C MET A 208 14.70 25.80 -32.59
N PHE A 209 14.23 26.00 -33.82
CA PHE A 209 14.94 26.81 -34.81
C PHE A 209 14.33 28.21 -34.92
N ARG A 210 15.07 29.24 -34.51
CA ARG A 210 14.75 30.62 -34.87
C ARG A 210 15.10 30.86 -36.34
N PHE A 211 14.50 31.86 -36.99
CA PHE A 211 14.77 32.15 -38.41
C PHE A 211 16.27 32.28 -38.76
N PRO A 212 17.12 32.98 -37.98
CA PRO A 212 18.56 33.04 -38.26
C PRO A 212 19.25 31.68 -38.17
N THR A 213 18.86 30.83 -37.21
CA THR A 213 19.41 29.48 -37.04
C THR A 213 18.98 28.57 -38.18
N PHE A 214 17.71 28.64 -38.56
CA PHE A 214 17.16 27.95 -39.72
C PHE A 214 17.92 28.31 -41.00
N LEU A 215 18.10 29.61 -41.26
CA LEU A 215 18.83 30.09 -42.43
C LEU A 215 20.29 29.61 -42.43
N ALA A 216 21.00 29.79 -41.31
CA ALA A 216 22.41 29.38 -41.19
C ALA A 216 22.60 27.87 -41.40
N VAL A 217 21.66 27.03 -40.95
CA VAL A 217 21.72 25.57 -41.17
C VAL A 217 21.53 25.23 -42.65
N LEU A 218 20.56 25.86 -43.33
CA LEU A 218 20.38 25.66 -44.78
C LEU A 218 21.61 26.11 -45.57
N GLU A 219 22.15 27.29 -45.25
CA GLU A 219 23.33 27.85 -45.92
C GLU A 219 24.60 27.01 -45.73
N SER A 220 24.83 26.50 -44.50
CA SER A 220 26.08 25.82 -44.16
C SER A 220 26.10 24.34 -44.49
N LYS A 221 24.95 23.65 -44.41
CA LYS A 221 24.88 22.19 -44.52
C LYS A 221 24.13 21.68 -45.74
N TYR A 222 23.13 22.43 -46.22
CA TYR A 222 22.15 21.91 -47.20
C TYR A 222 22.13 22.67 -48.53
N SER A 223 23.01 23.65 -48.70
CA SER A 223 23.20 24.43 -49.94
C SER A 223 24.10 23.75 -50.97
N GLY A 224 24.65 22.55 -50.68
CA GLY A 224 25.66 21.90 -51.53
C GLY A 224 27.05 22.55 -51.45
N GLY A 225 27.26 23.48 -50.52
CA GLY A 225 28.50 24.24 -50.39
C GLY A 225 28.75 25.15 -51.59
N ASN A 226 29.97 25.70 -51.71
CA ASN A 226 30.34 26.60 -52.82
C ASN A 226 30.48 25.90 -54.19
N THR A 227 29.93 24.70 -54.35
CA THR A 227 30.06 23.90 -55.57
C THR A 227 28.87 24.05 -56.52
N LEU A 228 27.72 24.49 -56.01
CA LEU A 228 26.52 24.73 -56.81
C LEU A 228 26.43 26.20 -57.22
N ASP A 229 25.94 26.44 -58.44
CA ASP A 229 25.68 27.79 -58.93
C ASP A 229 24.45 28.40 -58.24
N THR A 230 24.47 29.72 -58.03
CA THR A 230 23.40 30.49 -57.40
C THR A 230 22.06 30.27 -58.08
N MET A 231 22.04 30.11 -59.41
CA MET A 231 20.81 29.85 -60.16
C MET A 231 20.10 28.56 -59.72
N ALA A 232 20.85 27.49 -59.43
CA ALA A 232 20.26 26.22 -58.99
C ALA A 232 19.65 26.33 -57.59
N LEU A 233 20.28 27.12 -56.70
CA LEU A 233 19.74 27.40 -55.37
C LEU A 233 18.47 28.23 -55.44
N THR A 234 18.45 29.26 -56.30
CA THR A 234 17.26 30.08 -56.52
C THR A 234 16.10 29.23 -57.04
N GLU A 235 16.32 28.38 -58.06
CA GLU A 235 15.27 27.49 -58.59
C GLU A 235 14.76 26.49 -57.54
N ALA A 236 15.65 25.93 -56.72
CA ALA A 236 15.26 25.01 -55.65
C ALA A 236 14.43 25.69 -54.55
N ILE A 237 14.71 26.97 -54.25
CA ILE A 237 13.93 27.76 -53.29
C ILE A 237 12.60 28.22 -53.89
N ASP A 238 12.57 28.60 -55.17
CA ASP A 238 11.33 28.88 -55.89
C ASP A 238 10.39 27.66 -55.84
N ASP A 239 10.94 26.45 -55.98
CA ASP A 239 10.19 25.21 -55.86
C ASP A 239 9.63 24.98 -54.46
N LEU A 240 10.41 25.24 -53.41
CA LEU A 240 9.92 25.20 -52.03
C LEU A 240 8.80 26.22 -51.81
N TYR A 241 8.97 27.42 -52.34
CA TYR A 241 7.98 28.50 -52.22
C TYR A 241 6.66 28.11 -52.89
N GLN A 242 6.72 27.59 -54.12
CA GLN A 242 5.55 27.09 -54.82
C GLN A 242 4.84 25.97 -54.04
N ILE A 243 5.59 25.07 -53.43
CA ILE A 243 5.02 23.97 -52.64
C ILE A 243 4.32 24.49 -51.41
N TYR A 244 5.01 25.28 -50.57
CA TYR A 244 4.54 25.67 -49.24
C TYR A 244 3.61 26.88 -49.25
N VAL A 245 3.93 27.93 -50.01
CA VAL A 245 3.19 29.19 -50.04
C VAL A 245 2.10 29.15 -51.10
N ASP A 246 2.43 28.75 -52.33
CA ASP A 246 1.45 28.68 -53.43
C ASP A 246 0.59 27.41 -53.41
N ASN A 247 0.83 26.52 -52.44
CA ASN A 247 0.10 25.26 -52.25
C ASN A 247 0.14 24.35 -53.49
N VAL A 248 1.23 24.36 -54.26
CA VAL A 248 1.39 23.45 -55.40
C VAL A 248 1.52 22.01 -54.88
N VAL A 249 0.57 21.16 -55.29
CA VAL A 249 0.53 19.73 -54.92
C VAL A 249 1.38 18.91 -55.88
N LYS A 250 1.32 19.22 -57.18
CA LYS A 250 2.09 18.55 -58.22
C LYS A 250 2.27 19.44 -59.44
N LYS A 251 3.44 19.37 -60.07
CA LYS A 251 3.75 19.97 -61.37
C LYS A 251 4.33 18.93 -62.32
N GLY A 252 4.19 19.13 -63.62
CA GLY A 252 4.77 18.22 -64.62
C GLY A 252 4.07 18.27 -65.98
N TYR A 253 4.69 17.64 -66.97
CA TYR A 253 4.09 17.53 -68.30
C TYR A 253 2.95 16.50 -68.34
N LEU A 254 1.85 16.88 -68.97
CA LEU A 254 0.77 15.98 -69.38
C LEU A 254 0.37 16.28 -70.82
N MET A 255 -0.16 15.26 -71.51
CA MET A 255 -0.81 15.46 -72.80
C MET A 255 -2.30 15.68 -72.60
N LYS A 256 -2.83 16.79 -73.10
CA LYS A 256 -4.27 17.11 -73.08
C LYS A 256 -4.87 16.90 -74.45
N LYS A 257 -6.01 16.22 -74.51
CA LYS A 257 -6.77 16.05 -75.75
C LYS A 257 -7.51 17.34 -76.09
N GLY A 258 -7.36 17.81 -77.33
CA GLY A 258 -8.10 18.96 -77.84
C GLY A 258 -9.60 18.70 -77.91
N PHE A 259 -10.40 19.76 -77.68
CA PHE A 259 -11.86 19.70 -77.77
C PHE A 259 -12.36 19.69 -79.22
N LEU A 260 -11.75 20.51 -80.09
CA LEU A 260 -12.11 20.65 -81.51
C LEU A 260 -11.45 19.59 -82.41
N LEU A 261 -10.20 19.23 -82.11
CA LEU A 261 -9.45 18.21 -82.84
C LEU A 261 -8.96 17.18 -81.83
N PRO A 262 -9.10 15.86 -82.09
CA PRO A 262 -8.69 14.78 -81.18
C PRO A 262 -7.16 14.58 -81.14
N THR A 263 -6.41 15.68 -81.27
CA THR A 263 -4.95 15.72 -81.13
C THR A 263 -4.58 15.87 -79.65
N LEU A 264 -3.60 15.08 -79.21
CA LEU A 264 -2.99 15.23 -77.89
C LEU A 264 -1.85 16.24 -77.99
N ARG A 265 -1.87 17.27 -77.14
CA ARG A 265 -0.81 18.28 -77.04
C ARG A 265 -0.17 18.28 -75.67
N TYR A 266 1.14 18.47 -75.63
CA TYR A 266 1.90 18.58 -74.39
C TYR A 266 1.71 19.95 -73.77
N PHE A 267 1.45 19.97 -72.46
CA PHE A 267 1.43 21.17 -71.64
C PHE A 267 2.11 20.87 -70.30
N TRP A 268 2.67 21.91 -69.69
CA TRP A 268 3.13 21.88 -68.31
C TRP A 268 1.96 22.18 -67.39
N PHE A 269 1.58 21.23 -66.54
CA PHE A 269 0.47 21.38 -65.60
C PHE A 269 0.99 21.73 -64.21
N VAL A 270 0.26 22.60 -63.51
CA VAL A 270 0.49 22.98 -62.12
C VAL A 270 -0.83 22.81 -61.38
N LEU A 271 -0.84 21.89 -60.43
CA LEU A 271 -2.01 21.54 -59.64
C LEU A 271 -1.96 22.20 -58.27
N ARG A 272 -2.99 22.98 -57.97
CA ARG A 272 -3.24 23.58 -56.66
C ARG A 272 -4.62 23.15 -56.16
N PRO A 273 -4.89 23.18 -54.84
CA PRO A 273 -6.25 23.03 -54.34
C PRO A 273 -7.16 24.07 -54.98
N GLY A 274 -8.22 23.62 -55.66
CA GLY A 274 -9.19 24.48 -56.32
C GLY A 274 -8.92 24.78 -57.80
N GLU A 275 -7.73 24.48 -58.33
CA GLU A 275 -7.43 24.75 -59.74
C GLU A 275 -6.30 23.88 -60.31
N LEU A 276 -6.43 23.55 -61.59
CA LEU A 276 -5.39 22.92 -62.41
C LEU A 276 -5.06 23.85 -63.58
N ALA A 277 -3.98 24.60 -63.45
CA ALA A 277 -3.48 25.49 -64.48
C ALA A 277 -2.54 24.73 -65.42
N TYR A 278 -2.53 25.10 -66.71
CA TYR A 278 -1.58 24.55 -67.67
C TYR A 278 -0.96 25.61 -68.56
N TYR A 279 0.30 25.38 -68.92
CA TYR A 279 1.19 26.32 -69.59
C TYR A 279 1.84 25.66 -70.80
N LYS A 280 2.35 26.48 -71.72
CA LYS A 280 3.02 25.99 -72.93
C LYS A 280 4.31 25.22 -72.60
N ASP A 281 5.03 25.65 -71.56
CA ASP A 281 6.30 25.10 -71.12
C ASP A 281 6.47 25.26 -69.59
N SER A 282 7.57 24.72 -69.05
CA SER A 282 7.88 24.75 -67.62
C SER A 282 8.25 26.14 -67.08
N GLN A 283 8.39 27.16 -67.92
CA GLN A 283 8.71 28.53 -67.49
C GLN A 283 7.49 29.28 -66.94
N GLN A 284 6.29 28.71 -67.07
CA GLN A 284 5.06 29.20 -66.42
C GLN A 284 4.71 30.68 -66.69
N LYS A 285 5.16 31.25 -67.81
CA LYS A 285 4.99 32.69 -68.12
C LYS A 285 3.52 33.12 -68.10
N GLU A 286 2.70 32.51 -68.95
CA GLU A 286 1.27 32.80 -69.05
C GLU A 286 0.47 31.50 -69.14
N PRO A 287 -0.63 31.38 -68.37
CA PRO A 287 -1.45 30.18 -68.39
C PRO A 287 -2.15 30.06 -69.76
N SER A 288 -1.96 28.92 -70.40
CA SER A 288 -2.72 28.53 -71.61
C SER A 288 -4.16 28.14 -71.29
N GLY A 289 -4.47 27.89 -70.02
CA GLY A 289 -5.82 27.74 -69.48
C GLY A 289 -5.80 27.29 -68.03
N VAL A 290 -6.94 27.45 -67.37
CA VAL A 290 -7.16 27.05 -65.98
C VAL A 290 -8.42 26.20 -65.91
N ILE A 291 -8.32 25.06 -65.23
CA ILE A 291 -9.44 24.15 -64.98
C ILE A 291 -9.79 24.29 -63.50
N LEU A 292 -10.97 24.83 -63.19
CA LEU A 292 -11.42 24.98 -61.81
C LEU A 292 -11.79 23.61 -61.22
N LEU A 293 -11.27 23.34 -60.03
CA LEU A 293 -11.53 22.12 -59.26
C LEU A 293 -12.43 22.46 -58.08
N ASN A 294 -13.41 21.62 -57.82
CA ASN A 294 -14.26 21.71 -56.64
C ASN A 294 -14.65 20.30 -56.17
N ALA A 295 -15.42 20.20 -55.09
CA ALA A 295 -15.82 18.92 -54.50
C ALA A 295 -16.63 18.00 -55.44
N ASN A 296 -17.18 18.53 -56.55
CA ASN A 296 -17.92 17.75 -57.54
C ASN A 296 -17.04 17.25 -58.69
N CYS A 297 -15.76 17.62 -58.71
CA CYS A 297 -14.80 17.09 -59.67
C CYS A 297 -14.37 15.68 -59.25
N TRP A 298 -14.03 14.84 -60.22
CA TRP A 298 -13.45 13.54 -59.98
C TRP A 298 -12.48 13.17 -61.10
N ALA A 299 -11.52 12.32 -60.79
CA ALA A 299 -10.56 11.80 -61.75
C ALA A 299 -10.47 10.27 -61.62
N ASP A 300 -10.45 9.57 -62.74
CA ASP A 300 -10.40 8.10 -62.76
C ASP A 300 -9.62 7.57 -63.98
N THR A 301 -9.25 6.31 -63.90
CA THR A 301 -8.59 5.54 -64.94
C THR A 301 -9.56 5.23 -66.10
N LEU A 302 -9.03 5.25 -67.33
CA LEU A 302 -9.76 4.79 -68.51
C LEU A 302 -9.60 3.26 -68.65
N THR A 303 -10.52 2.49 -68.07
CA THR A 303 -10.57 1.03 -68.22
C THR A 303 -11.21 0.65 -69.55
N ASN A 304 -10.46 0.77 -70.64
CA ASN A 304 -10.83 0.13 -71.90
C ASN A 304 -9.77 -0.91 -72.24
N SER A 305 -10.22 -2.17 -72.32
CA SER A 305 -9.45 -3.40 -72.55
C SER A 305 -8.59 -3.34 -73.80
N GLY A 306 -7.41 -2.71 -73.69
CA GLY A 306 -6.42 -2.54 -74.77
C GLY A 306 -5.82 -1.14 -74.91
N ARG A 307 -6.18 -0.14 -74.09
CA ARG A 307 -5.61 1.23 -74.14
C ARG A 307 -4.38 1.39 -73.24
N PRO A 308 -3.44 2.30 -73.59
CA PRO A 308 -2.19 2.46 -72.85
C PRO A 308 -2.44 2.98 -71.44
N GLU A 309 -1.80 2.33 -70.46
CA GLU A 309 -1.93 2.53 -69.00
C GLU A 309 -1.58 3.93 -68.48
N ARG A 310 -1.26 4.88 -69.36
CA ARG A 310 -0.87 6.25 -69.03
C ARG A 310 -2.02 7.27 -69.09
N LYS A 311 -3.19 6.89 -69.61
CA LYS A 311 -4.34 7.79 -69.80
C LYS A 311 -5.31 7.78 -68.62
N PHE A 312 -5.91 8.92 -68.35
CA PHE A 312 -6.95 9.12 -67.33
C PHE A 312 -7.91 10.25 -67.73
N VAL A 313 -9.04 10.35 -67.03
CA VAL A 313 -10.05 11.39 -67.26
C VAL A 313 -10.19 12.24 -66.02
N LEU A 314 -10.31 13.55 -66.22
CA LEU A 314 -10.76 14.51 -65.22
C LEU A 314 -12.14 15.03 -65.64
N SER A 315 -13.14 14.86 -64.77
CA SER A 315 -14.48 15.42 -64.96
C SER A 315 -14.65 16.63 -64.07
N THR A 316 -15.14 17.74 -64.64
CA THR A 316 -15.53 18.95 -63.90
C THR A 316 -16.99 19.30 -64.22
N PRO A 317 -17.67 20.13 -63.41
CA PRO A 317 -19.04 20.58 -63.72
C PRO A 317 -19.17 21.29 -65.07
N GLU A 318 -18.13 22.02 -65.48
CA GLU A 318 -18.08 22.73 -66.77
C GLU A 318 -17.67 21.82 -67.93
N HIS A 319 -16.86 20.79 -67.65
CA HIS A 319 -16.30 19.89 -68.65
C HIS A 319 -16.52 18.43 -68.27
N ARG A 320 -17.49 17.80 -68.93
CA ARG A 320 -17.94 16.44 -68.64
C ARG A 320 -16.86 15.36 -68.77
N CYS A 321 -15.78 15.60 -69.53
CA CYS A 321 -14.65 14.68 -69.67
C CYS A 321 -13.44 15.38 -70.30
N ILE A 322 -12.37 15.56 -69.52
CA ILE A 322 -11.06 16.03 -69.99
C ILE A 322 -10.12 14.81 -70.02
N GLU A 323 -9.78 14.33 -71.21
CA GLU A 323 -8.82 13.22 -71.39
C GLU A 323 -7.38 13.74 -71.27
N LEU A 324 -6.65 13.22 -70.29
CA LEU A 324 -5.26 13.53 -69.99
C LEU A 324 -4.40 12.26 -70.10
N ALA A 325 -3.14 12.42 -70.50
CA ALA A 325 -2.17 11.33 -70.53
C ALA A 325 -0.87 11.73 -69.84
N ALA A 326 -0.42 10.91 -68.90
CA ALA A 326 0.89 11.01 -68.29
C ALA A 326 1.98 10.39 -69.18
N GLU A 327 3.23 10.54 -68.77
CA GLU A 327 4.38 9.91 -69.43
C GLU A 327 4.29 8.37 -69.37
N ASP A 328 4.03 7.85 -68.17
CA ASP A 328 4.01 6.43 -67.84
C ASP A 328 2.90 6.07 -66.84
N HIS A 329 2.81 4.78 -66.48
CA HIS A 329 1.84 4.28 -65.50
C HIS A 329 2.03 4.93 -64.13
N LYS A 330 3.28 5.06 -63.67
CA LYS A 330 3.62 5.65 -62.37
C LYS A 330 3.19 7.11 -62.31
N GLY A 331 3.52 7.89 -63.33
CA GLY A 331 3.11 9.28 -63.48
C GLY A 331 1.59 9.43 -63.46
N ARG A 332 0.84 8.55 -64.15
CA ARG A 332 -0.63 8.53 -64.07
C ARG A 332 -1.12 8.36 -62.64
N LEU A 333 -0.59 7.38 -61.90
CA LEU A 333 -1.00 7.15 -60.50
C LEU A 333 -0.68 8.35 -59.61
N GLN A 334 0.50 8.96 -59.77
CA GLN A 334 0.87 10.16 -59.03
C GLN A 334 -0.06 11.34 -59.33
N TRP A 335 -0.44 11.55 -60.59
CA TRP A 335 -1.37 12.60 -60.97
C TRP A 335 -2.79 12.35 -60.44
N LEU A 336 -3.28 11.11 -60.48
CA LEU A 336 -4.57 10.75 -59.90
C LEU A 336 -4.61 10.98 -58.39
N ALA A 337 -3.58 10.53 -57.66
CA ALA A 337 -3.46 10.77 -56.23
C ALA A 337 -3.41 12.27 -55.90
N ALA A 338 -2.59 13.04 -56.64
CA ALA A 338 -2.49 14.48 -56.44
C ALA A 338 -3.81 15.20 -56.74
N LEU A 339 -4.53 14.81 -57.80
CA LEU A 339 -5.85 15.36 -58.14
C LEU A 339 -6.87 15.08 -57.06
N GLN A 340 -6.90 13.86 -56.51
CA GLN A 340 -7.78 13.51 -55.40
C GLN A 340 -7.51 14.41 -54.18
N THR A 341 -6.24 14.59 -53.80
CA THR A 341 -5.86 15.51 -52.72
C THR A 341 -6.29 16.95 -53.01
N ALA A 342 -6.00 17.47 -54.21
CA ALA A 342 -6.35 18.84 -54.58
C ALA A 342 -7.86 19.09 -54.61
N ILE A 343 -8.66 18.10 -55.05
CA ILE A 343 -10.13 18.15 -55.06
C ILE A 343 -10.68 18.13 -53.63
N GLN A 344 -10.15 17.25 -52.76
CA GLN A 344 -10.56 17.16 -51.36
C GLN A 344 -10.39 18.50 -50.62
N HIS A 345 -9.33 19.25 -50.94
CA HIS A 345 -9.00 20.53 -50.30
C HIS A 345 -9.43 21.77 -51.11
N ALA A 346 -10.18 21.61 -52.21
CA ALA A 346 -10.50 22.70 -53.16
C ALA A 346 -11.39 23.83 -52.59
N GLY A 347 -12.09 23.58 -51.48
CA GLY A 347 -13.01 24.53 -50.84
C GLY A 347 -12.55 25.03 -49.46
N GLU A 348 -11.34 24.68 -49.03
CA GLU A 348 -10.87 25.09 -47.71
C GLU A 348 -10.49 26.57 -47.68
N LYS A 349 -10.95 27.28 -46.64
CA LYS A 349 -10.49 28.65 -46.35
C LYS A 349 -9.01 28.66 -45.97
N ILE A 350 -8.52 27.54 -45.42
CA ILE A 350 -7.13 27.37 -45.02
C ILE A 350 -6.33 26.78 -46.18
N GLY A 351 -5.20 27.38 -46.51
CA GLY A 351 -4.29 26.82 -47.52
C GLY A 351 -3.88 25.40 -47.13
N TYR A 352 -3.87 24.48 -48.10
CA TYR A 352 -3.58 23.05 -47.90
C TYR A 352 -2.32 22.81 -47.06
N GLN A 353 -1.22 23.49 -47.36
CA GLN A 353 0.04 23.29 -46.63
C GLN A 353 -0.04 23.77 -45.18
N ARG A 354 -0.75 24.87 -44.95
CA ARG A 354 -1.01 25.40 -43.61
C ARG A 354 -1.94 24.47 -42.83
N SER A 355 -2.94 23.88 -43.48
CA SER A 355 -3.82 22.86 -42.91
C SER A 355 -3.02 21.64 -42.44
N LEU A 356 -2.13 21.13 -43.30
CA LEU A 356 -1.22 20.05 -42.94
C LEU A 356 -0.26 20.43 -41.81
N ALA A 357 0.31 21.63 -41.83
CA ALA A 357 1.18 22.11 -40.75
C ALA A 357 0.45 22.18 -39.41
N ASN A 358 -0.81 22.66 -39.40
CA ASN A 358 -1.67 22.69 -38.22
C ASN A 358 -1.97 21.27 -37.70
N GLN A 359 -2.24 20.32 -38.60
CA GLN A 359 -2.46 18.92 -38.22
C GLN A 359 -1.22 18.31 -37.57
N ARG A 360 -0.04 18.52 -38.16
CA ARG A 360 1.24 18.06 -37.60
C ARG A 360 1.51 18.69 -36.24
N ARG A 361 1.26 20.00 -36.09
CA ARG A 361 1.35 20.71 -34.80
C ARG A 361 0.45 20.10 -33.74
N SER A 362 -0.84 19.91 -34.08
CA SER A 362 -1.81 19.32 -33.16
C SER A 362 -1.42 17.92 -32.71
N LEU A 363 -0.88 17.10 -33.62
CA LEU A 363 -0.40 15.76 -33.29
C LEU A 363 0.79 15.83 -32.32
N ARG A 364 1.77 16.70 -32.58
CA ARG A 364 2.93 16.90 -31.68
C ARG A 364 2.49 17.32 -30.27
N GLN A 365 1.54 18.26 -30.19
CA GLN A 365 1.01 18.74 -28.90
C GLN A 365 0.27 17.63 -28.15
N ALA A 366 -0.55 16.83 -28.85
CA ALA A 366 -1.24 15.69 -28.25
C ALA A 366 -0.24 14.64 -27.70
N THR A 367 0.76 14.26 -28.50
CA THR A 367 1.81 13.33 -28.05
C THR A 367 2.63 13.88 -26.87
N LYS A 368 2.87 15.19 -26.81
CA LYS A 368 3.55 15.82 -25.68
C LYS A 368 2.70 15.75 -24.41
N GLN A 369 1.41 16.08 -24.52
CA GLN A 369 0.45 16.01 -23.40
C GLN A 369 0.33 14.58 -22.86
N GLU A 370 0.17 13.59 -23.73
CA GLU A 370 0.11 12.17 -23.34
C GLU A 370 1.39 11.73 -22.59
N LYS A 371 2.57 12.16 -23.03
CA LYS A 371 3.85 11.89 -22.34
C LYS A 371 3.94 12.58 -20.97
N GLU A 372 3.39 13.78 -20.84
CA GLU A 372 3.36 14.52 -19.57
C GLU A 372 2.38 13.86 -18.59
N GLU A 373 1.19 13.47 -19.07
CA GLU A 373 0.18 12.74 -18.30
C GLU A 373 0.72 11.40 -17.80
N THR A 374 1.26 10.56 -18.69
CA THR A 374 1.88 9.28 -18.31
C THR A 374 3.03 9.44 -17.32
N LYS A 375 3.82 10.51 -17.43
CA LYS A 375 4.88 10.84 -16.46
C LYS A 375 4.30 11.20 -15.09
N LEU A 376 3.22 11.98 -15.04
CA LEU A 376 2.53 12.35 -13.80
C LEU A 376 1.86 11.12 -13.16
N GLU A 377 1.22 10.26 -13.96
CA GLU A 377 0.64 9.00 -13.50
C GLU A 377 1.71 8.09 -12.90
N LEU A 378 2.84 7.90 -13.59
CA LEU A 378 3.95 7.11 -13.07
C LEU A 378 4.54 7.70 -11.78
N GLN A 379 4.58 9.04 -11.66
CA GLN A 379 5.01 9.70 -10.43
C GLN A 379 4.03 9.46 -9.28
N HIS A 380 2.73 9.56 -9.54
CA HIS A 380 1.69 9.31 -8.56
C HIS A 380 1.69 7.84 -8.12
N GLU A 381 1.82 6.90 -9.06
CA GLU A 381 1.95 5.47 -8.77
C GLU A 381 3.19 5.17 -7.92
N ARG A 382 4.34 5.77 -8.26
CA ARG A 382 5.57 5.64 -7.45
C ARG A 382 5.36 6.16 -6.03
N GLN A 383 4.71 7.31 -5.86
CA GLN A 383 4.41 7.86 -4.53
C GLN A 383 3.47 6.95 -3.74
N ALA A 384 2.43 6.42 -4.39
CA ALA A 384 1.49 5.49 -3.77
C ALA A 384 2.18 4.18 -3.33
N ARG A 385 3.08 3.63 -4.17
CA ARG A 385 3.88 2.44 -3.83
C ARG A 385 4.77 2.68 -2.61
N ILE A 386 5.47 3.82 -2.57
CA ILE A 386 6.33 4.19 -1.42
C ILE A 386 5.49 4.36 -0.15
N ALA A 387 4.34 5.04 -0.24
CA ALA A 387 3.44 5.22 0.89
C ALA A 387 2.89 3.88 1.42
N ALA A 388 2.48 2.98 0.52
CA ALA A 388 2.01 1.64 0.88
C ALA A 388 3.11 0.78 1.52
N GLU A 389 4.35 0.84 1.00
CA GLU A 389 5.49 0.13 1.60
C GLU A 389 5.80 0.63 3.02
N ILE A 390 5.80 1.94 3.23
CA ILE A 390 5.99 2.56 4.56
C ILE A 390 4.88 2.10 5.52
N GLN A 391 3.62 2.11 5.06
CA GLN A 391 2.48 1.68 5.87
C GLN A 391 2.55 0.19 6.21
N ALA A 392 2.90 -0.67 5.25
CA ALA A 392 3.05 -2.11 5.46
C ALA A 392 4.17 -2.40 6.49
N ARG A 393 5.34 -1.74 6.38
CA ARG A 393 6.41 -1.87 7.38
C ARG A 393 5.97 -1.43 8.77
N LYS A 394 5.20 -0.35 8.86
CA LYS A 394 4.66 0.13 10.16
C LYS A 394 3.70 -0.89 10.77
N LEU A 395 2.80 -1.46 9.96
CA LEU A 395 1.85 -2.49 10.42
C LEU A 395 2.56 -3.78 10.82
N GLU A 396 3.58 -4.21 10.07
CA GLU A 396 4.38 -5.39 10.42
C GLU A 396 5.13 -5.19 11.76
N ALA A 397 5.69 -4.00 11.99
CA ALA A 397 6.35 -3.68 13.26
C ALA A 397 5.35 -3.71 14.44
N LEU A 398 4.16 -3.15 14.27
CA LEU A 398 3.09 -3.20 15.28
C LEU A 398 2.65 -4.64 15.56
N SER A 399 2.43 -5.45 14.53
CA SER A 399 2.03 -6.85 14.67
C SER A 399 3.08 -7.68 15.41
N LYS A 400 4.38 -7.45 15.17
CA LYS A 400 5.46 -8.11 15.93
C LYS A 400 5.47 -7.71 17.40
N GLU A 401 5.23 -6.43 17.71
CA GLU A 401 5.16 -5.94 19.08
C GLU A 401 3.95 -6.52 19.83
N GLU A 402 2.78 -6.55 19.20
CA GLU A 402 1.57 -7.18 19.75
C GLU A 402 1.78 -8.69 19.97
N GLY A 403 2.39 -9.39 19.00
CA GLY A 403 2.72 -10.81 19.13
C GLY A 403 3.65 -11.09 20.32
N ALA A 404 4.69 -10.28 20.51
CA ALA A 404 5.59 -10.42 21.66
C ALA A 404 4.87 -10.19 23.00
N LYS A 405 3.95 -9.21 23.07
CA LYS A 405 3.13 -8.96 24.27
C LYS A 405 2.20 -10.13 24.57
N VAL A 406 1.54 -10.69 23.57
CA VAL A 406 0.66 -11.87 23.73
C VAL A 406 1.46 -13.05 24.25
N GLN A 407 2.65 -13.31 23.69
CA GLN A 407 3.50 -14.41 24.13
C GLN A 407 3.97 -14.23 25.58
N GLN A 408 4.36 -13.01 25.98
CA GLN A 408 4.67 -12.71 27.38
C GLN A 408 3.49 -12.96 28.32
N LEU A 409 2.27 -12.58 27.90
CA LEU A 409 1.07 -12.83 28.68
C LEU A 409 0.73 -14.33 28.78
N GLU A 410 0.97 -15.10 27.72
CA GLU A 410 0.83 -16.56 27.74
C GLU A 410 1.83 -17.21 28.70
N ASP A 411 3.10 -16.80 28.67
CA ASP A 411 4.14 -17.33 29.56
C ASP A 411 3.81 -17.03 31.03
N VAL A 412 3.35 -15.79 31.33
CA VAL A 412 2.90 -15.41 32.67
C VAL A 412 1.68 -16.22 33.09
N LYS A 413 0.70 -16.40 32.19
CA LYS A 413 -0.49 -17.22 32.46
C LYS A 413 -0.10 -18.66 32.78
N GLN A 414 0.76 -19.29 31.98
CA GLN A 414 1.22 -20.66 32.23
C GLN A 414 1.93 -20.78 33.58
N LYS A 415 2.79 -19.82 33.92
CA LYS A 415 3.47 -19.79 35.21
C LYS A 415 2.49 -19.65 36.39
N LEU A 416 1.48 -18.80 36.26
CA LEU A 416 0.43 -18.64 37.27
C LEU A 416 -0.42 -19.90 37.42
N GLU A 417 -0.75 -20.59 36.33
CA GLU A 417 -1.47 -21.87 36.37
C GLU A 417 -0.67 -22.94 37.13
N LEU A 418 0.65 -22.98 36.92
CA LEU A 418 1.55 -23.92 37.60
C LEU A 418 1.63 -23.61 39.11
N LEU A 419 1.85 -22.34 39.47
CA LEU A 419 1.83 -21.90 40.87
C LEU A 419 0.50 -22.20 41.56
N LEU A 420 -0.62 -22.00 40.86
CA LEU A 420 -1.95 -22.33 41.39
C LEU A 420 -2.12 -23.83 41.62
N GLN A 421 -1.56 -24.69 40.75
CA GLN A 421 -1.58 -26.13 40.97
C GLN A 421 -0.73 -26.55 42.15
N GLU A 422 0.45 -25.95 42.32
CA GLU A 422 1.33 -26.17 43.48
C GLU A 422 0.64 -25.75 44.78
N GLU A 423 0.01 -24.58 44.81
CA GLU A 423 -0.74 -24.11 45.98
C GLU A 423 -1.91 -25.05 46.31
N LYS A 424 -2.68 -25.47 45.29
CA LYS A 424 -3.75 -26.48 45.47
C LYS A 424 -3.21 -27.81 46.02
N GLN A 425 -2.04 -28.24 45.54
CA GLN A 425 -1.40 -29.45 46.04
C GLN A 425 -0.96 -29.29 47.48
N ALA A 426 -0.31 -28.17 47.82
CA ALA A 426 0.11 -27.85 49.17
C ALA A 426 -1.08 -27.82 50.15
N LEU A 427 -2.21 -27.24 49.75
CA LEU A 427 -3.44 -27.26 50.55
C LEU A 427 -3.99 -28.69 50.75
N ARG A 428 -3.93 -29.55 49.73
CA ARG A 428 -4.31 -30.97 49.86
C ARG A 428 -3.38 -31.70 50.82
N ASP A 429 -2.08 -31.48 50.71
CA ASP A 429 -1.09 -32.11 51.57
C ASP A 429 -1.23 -31.63 53.03
N GLU A 430 -1.51 -30.34 53.24
CA GLU A 430 -1.83 -29.79 54.56
C GLU A 430 -3.07 -30.44 55.17
N GLU A 431 -4.14 -30.64 54.39
CA GLU A 431 -5.35 -31.32 54.85
C GLU A 431 -5.08 -32.80 55.18
N ILE A 432 -4.27 -33.50 54.39
CA ILE A 432 -3.82 -34.86 54.70
C ILE A 432 -3.07 -34.86 56.03
N VAL A 433 -2.11 -33.94 56.23
CA VAL A 433 -1.36 -33.84 57.49
C VAL A 433 -2.29 -33.56 58.67
N ARG A 434 -3.24 -32.63 58.55
CA ARG A 434 -4.25 -32.35 59.59
C ARG A 434 -5.09 -33.59 59.90
N SER A 435 -5.54 -34.32 58.89
CA SER A 435 -6.33 -35.55 59.06
C SER A 435 -5.54 -36.66 59.76
N LEU A 436 -4.25 -36.82 59.43
CA LEU A 436 -3.34 -37.76 60.06
C LEU A 436 -3.06 -37.38 61.51
N GLN A 437 -2.81 -36.09 61.78
CA GLN A 437 -2.66 -35.58 63.15
C GLN A 437 -3.90 -35.85 64.00
N ALA A 438 -5.10 -35.61 63.45
CA ALA A 438 -6.36 -35.93 64.13
C ALA A 438 -6.51 -37.44 64.40
N ARG A 439 -6.05 -38.31 63.48
CA ARG A 439 -6.07 -39.76 63.69
C ARG A 439 -5.11 -40.20 64.79
N VAL A 440 -3.87 -39.71 64.76
CA VAL A 440 -2.87 -40.00 65.81
C VAL A 440 -3.38 -39.52 67.17
N LEU A 441 -3.96 -38.33 67.25
CA LEU A 441 -4.57 -37.83 68.49
C LEU A 441 -5.68 -38.75 69.00
N ARG A 442 -6.54 -39.30 68.12
CA ARG A 442 -7.56 -40.28 68.51
C ARG A 442 -6.95 -41.58 69.03
N GLU A 443 -5.97 -42.13 68.32
CA GLU A 443 -5.27 -43.36 68.73
C GLU A 443 -4.59 -43.18 70.10
N GLU A 444 -3.96 -42.02 70.34
CA GLU A 444 -3.35 -41.70 71.64
C GLU A 444 -4.40 -41.49 72.74
N TRP A 445 -5.57 -40.92 72.42
CA TRP A 445 -6.69 -40.81 73.35
C TRP A 445 -7.25 -42.19 73.74
N GLU A 446 -7.47 -43.08 72.78
CA GLU A 446 -7.95 -44.44 73.04
C GLU A 446 -6.97 -45.23 73.91
N LYS A 447 -5.65 -45.12 73.66
CA LYS A 447 -4.63 -45.74 74.52
C LYS A 447 -4.65 -45.18 75.94
N ARG A 448 -4.84 -43.86 76.11
CA ARG A 448 -4.97 -43.23 77.43
C ARG A 448 -6.21 -43.74 78.16
N GLU A 449 -7.35 -43.82 77.47
CA GLU A 449 -8.58 -44.35 78.05
C GLU A 449 -8.43 -45.82 78.47
N GLN A 450 -7.77 -46.65 77.65
CA GLN A 450 -7.44 -48.04 78.00
C GLN A 450 -6.53 -48.13 79.22
N LEU A 451 -5.51 -47.27 79.31
CA LEU A 451 -4.62 -47.18 80.46
C LEU A 451 -5.37 -46.77 81.74
N GLU A 452 -6.27 -45.79 81.65
CA GLU A 452 -7.12 -45.39 82.78
C GLU A 452 -8.05 -46.51 83.25
N ARG A 453 -8.68 -47.25 82.31
CA ARG A 453 -9.50 -48.43 82.66
C ARG A 453 -8.69 -49.50 83.37
N LEU A 454 -7.50 -49.85 82.85
CA LEU A 454 -6.61 -50.83 83.48
C LEU A 454 -6.14 -50.36 84.85
N GLN A 455 -5.89 -49.06 85.04
CA GLN A 455 -5.55 -48.49 86.34
C GLN A 455 -6.71 -48.58 87.34
N GLN A 456 -7.94 -48.31 86.92
CA GLN A 456 -9.14 -48.47 87.74
C GLN A 456 -9.33 -49.93 88.14
N GLU A 457 -9.24 -50.87 87.19
CA GLU A 457 -9.33 -52.32 87.48
C GLU A 457 -8.25 -52.77 88.47
N GLN A 458 -7.00 -52.28 88.34
CA GLN A 458 -5.95 -52.57 89.31
C GLN A 458 -6.25 -51.99 90.70
N GLN A 459 -6.81 -50.78 90.78
CA GLN A 459 -7.21 -50.17 92.06
C GLN A 459 -8.34 -50.96 92.72
N GLU A 460 -9.36 -51.37 91.98
CA GLU A 460 -10.43 -52.24 92.49
C GLU A 460 -9.88 -53.58 92.98
N LEU A 461 -8.95 -54.19 92.25
CA LEU A 461 -8.27 -55.42 92.67
C LEU A 461 -7.48 -55.22 93.97
N LEU A 462 -6.75 -54.11 94.09
CA LEU A 462 -6.02 -53.74 95.30
C LEU A 462 -6.97 -53.50 96.49
N GLU A 463 -8.11 -52.84 96.28
CA GLU A 463 -9.13 -52.63 97.31
C GLU A 463 -9.78 -53.94 97.74
N MET A 464 -10.11 -54.82 96.79
CA MET A 464 -10.61 -56.16 97.08
C MET A 464 -9.59 -56.97 97.89
N GLU A 465 -8.30 -56.89 97.57
CA GLU A 465 -7.24 -57.56 98.34
C GLU A 465 -7.12 -56.98 99.76
N LYS A 466 -7.17 -55.65 99.90
CA LYS A 466 -7.18 -54.98 101.22
C LYS A 466 -8.37 -55.42 102.06
N MET A 467 -9.57 -55.48 101.48
CA MET A 467 -10.78 -55.91 102.18
C MET A 467 -10.66 -57.37 102.65
N LYS A 468 -10.15 -58.26 101.80
CA LYS A 468 -9.87 -59.66 102.18
C LYS A 468 -8.85 -59.75 103.32
N ARG A 469 -7.81 -58.92 103.33
CA ARG A 469 -6.84 -58.86 104.45
C ARG A 469 -7.51 -58.39 105.75
N LEU A 470 -8.35 -57.37 105.66
CA LEU A 470 -9.06 -56.81 106.82
C LEU A 470 -10.07 -57.80 107.42
N GLU A 471 -10.75 -58.58 106.56
CA GLU A 471 -11.58 -59.71 106.99
C GLU A 471 -10.75 -60.82 107.65
N PHE A 472 -9.59 -61.15 107.08
CA PHE A 472 -8.69 -62.15 107.65
C PHE A 472 -8.16 -61.74 109.03
N GLU A 473 -7.74 -60.48 109.21
CA GLU A 473 -7.33 -59.93 110.51
C GLU A 473 -8.46 -59.99 111.55
N ARG A 474 -9.70 -59.65 111.14
CA ARG A 474 -10.88 -59.74 112.03
C ARG A 474 -11.13 -61.18 112.48
N MET A 475 -11.05 -62.14 111.56
CA MET A 475 -11.20 -63.56 111.89
C MET A 475 -10.09 -64.06 112.82
N GLN A 476 -8.87 -63.54 112.67
CA GLN A 476 -7.75 -63.87 113.54
C GLN A 476 -7.97 -63.34 114.97
N GLN A 477 -8.41 -62.08 115.11
CA GLN A 477 -8.73 -61.48 116.42
C GLN A 477 -9.86 -62.22 117.15
N GLU A 478 -10.89 -62.67 116.42
CA GLU A 478 -11.98 -63.44 117.00
C GLU A 478 -11.50 -64.81 117.52
N ASN A 479 -10.67 -65.51 116.74
CA ASN A 479 -10.05 -66.77 117.18
C ASN A 479 -9.13 -66.58 118.39
N GLU A 480 -8.37 -65.48 118.46
CA GLU A 480 -7.49 -65.17 119.59
C GLU A 480 -8.30 -64.88 120.88
N ARG A 481 -9.45 -64.20 120.76
CA ARG A 481 -10.41 -64.05 121.85
C ARG A 481 -10.95 -65.39 122.36
N GLN A 482 -11.34 -66.28 121.44
CA GLN A 482 -11.82 -67.61 121.82
C GLN A 482 -10.75 -68.44 122.53
N LEU A 483 -9.48 -68.27 122.15
CA LEU A 483 -8.35 -68.90 122.84
C LEU A 483 -8.16 -68.36 124.26
N GLN A 484 -8.21 -67.04 124.45
CA GLN A 484 -8.08 -66.40 125.77
C GLN A 484 -9.21 -66.80 126.72
N ASP A 485 -10.46 -66.86 126.24
CA ASP A 485 -11.59 -67.32 127.05
C ASP A 485 -11.46 -68.80 127.46
N ALA A 486 -10.89 -69.64 126.57
CA ALA A 486 -10.60 -71.03 126.88
C ALA A 486 -9.47 -71.18 127.92
N GLU A 487 -8.41 -70.37 127.85
CA GLU A 487 -7.33 -70.33 128.85
C GLU A 487 -7.83 -69.92 130.24
N LEU A 488 -8.68 -68.90 130.31
CA LEU A 488 -9.23 -68.40 131.57
C LEU A 488 -10.10 -69.45 132.28
N ARG A 489 -10.84 -70.24 131.49
CA ARG A 489 -11.67 -71.34 131.99
C ARG A 489 -10.83 -72.50 132.51
N LEU A 490 -9.65 -72.72 131.94
CA LEU A 490 -8.70 -73.73 132.38
C LEU A 490 -8.06 -73.35 133.73
N GLN A 491 -7.70 -72.07 133.91
CA GLN A 491 -7.18 -71.55 135.19
C GLN A 491 -8.20 -71.67 136.34
N GLN A 492 -9.49 -71.44 136.07
CA GLN A 492 -10.55 -71.62 137.07
C GLN A 492 -10.66 -73.08 137.53
N LEU A 493 -10.60 -74.04 136.60
CA LEU A 493 -10.65 -75.48 136.91
C LEU A 493 -9.41 -75.95 137.69
N GLU A 494 -8.23 -75.37 137.43
CA GLU A 494 -7.01 -75.67 138.18
C GLU A 494 -7.05 -75.14 139.63
N ALA A 495 -7.63 -73.96 139.85
CA ALA A 495 -7.83 -73.39 141.18
C ALA A 495 -8.81 -74.22 142.03
N GLU A 496 -9.90 -74.70 141.43
CA GLU A 496 -10.86 -75.60 142.09
C GLU A 496 -10.23 -76.94 142.50
N ARG A 497 -9.35 -77.51 141.65
CA ARG A 497 -8.60 -78.73 141.99
C ARG A 497 -7.67 -78.51 143.20
N GLY A 498 -6.98 -77.37 143.25
CA GLY A 498 -6.07 -77.03 144.34
C GLY A 498 -6.77 -76.89 145.69
N HIS A 499 -8.02 -76.40 145.69
CA HIS A 499 -8.83 -76.26 146.91
C HIS A 499 -9.28 -77.63 147.45
N LEU A 500 -9.75 -78.53 146.57
CA LEU A 500 -10.18 -79.88 146.94
C LEU A 500 -9.02 -80.75 147.45
N ASP A 501 -7.81 -80.59 146.91
CA ASP A 501 -6.59 -81.30 147.35
C ASP A 501 -6.10 -80.85 148.75
N ALA A 502 -6.50 -79.67 149.22
CA ALA A 502 -6.17 -79.17 150.55
C ALA A 502 -7.15 -79.68 151.63
N GLU A 503 -8.44 -79.79 151.29
CA GLU A 503 -9.46 -80.37 152.17
C GLU A 503 -9.22 -81.87 152.44
N LEU A 504 -8.78 -82.62 151.42
CA LEU A 504 -8.47 -84.05 151.54
C LEU A 504 -7.29 -84.33 152.50
N ARG A 505 -6.30 -83.44 152.55
CA ARG A 505 -5.15 -83.56 153.46
C ARG A 505 -5.52 -83.29 154.92
N ALA A 506 -6.42 -82.33 155.17
CA ALA A 506 -6.91 -82.04 156.51
C ALA A 506 -7.77 -83.17 157.10
N ALA A 507 -8.47 -83.93 156.25
CA ALA A 507 -9.26 -85.09 156.66
C ALA A 507 -8.39 -86.29 157.08
N CYS A 508 -7.25 -86.53 156.41
CA CYS A 508 -6.34 -87.64 156.72
C CYS A 508 -5.60 -87.51 158.06
N GLU A 509 -5.24 -86.30 158.50
CA GLU A 509 -4.55 -86.11 159.79
C GLU A 509 -5.48 -86.29 161.01
N LYS A 510 -6.80 -86.07 160.84
CA LYS A 510 -7.80 -86.31 161.89
C LYS A 510 -8.04 -87.81 162.13
N VAL A 511 -7.92 -88.64 161.10
CA VAL A 511 -8.05 -90.11 161.19
C VAL A 511 -6.85 -90.74 161.91
N LYS A 512 -5.64 -90.21 161.70
CA LYS A 512 -4.41 -90.73 162.31
C LYS A 512 -4.34 -90.55 163.84
N ARG A 513 -5.01 -89.53 164.39
CA ARG A 513 -5.04 -89.27 165.85
C ARG A 513 -6.09 -90.09 166.59
N SER A 514 -7.10 -90.64 165.90
CA SER A 514 -8.11 -91.51 166.52
C SER A 514 -7.67 -92.98 166.60
N GLU A 515 -6.69 -93.41 165.80
CA GLU A 515 -6.23 -94.81 165.77
C GLU A 515 -5.23 -95.18 166.89
N GLU A 516 -4.52 -94.22 167.50
CA GLU A 516 -3.52 -94.52 168.56
C GLU A 516 -4.13 -94.60 169.98
N ALA A 517 -5.38 -94.17 170.18
CA ALA A 517 -6.03 -94.13 171.50
C ALA A 517 -6.92 -95.35 171.82
N GLN A 518 -7.04 -96.31 170.90
CA GLN A 518 -8.04 -97.35 171.04
C GLN A 518 -7.56 -98.69 170.45
N LEU A 519 -6.74 -99.44 171.20
CA LEU A 519 -7.02 -100.85 171.51
C LEU A 519 -5.80 -101.55 172.15
N LEU A 520 -5.72 -101.30 173.46
CA LEU A 520 -5.04 -102.08 174.48
C LEU A 520 -6.08 -102.97 175.21
N LEU A 521 -7.09 -103.51 174.50
CA LEU A 521 -8.18 -104.26 175.12
C LEU A 521 -8.75 -105.34 174.17
N GLU A 522 -8.57 -106.58 174.61
CA GLU A 522 -9.36 -107.78 174.32
C GLU A 522 -8.92 -108.77 173.23
N GLU A 523 -8.41 -109.88 173.77
CA GLU A 523 -8.04 -111.17 173.21
C GLU A 523 -9.26 -112.05 172.88
N GLN A 524 -9.08 -112.96 171.90
CA GLN A 524 -9.28 -114.43 171.98
C GLN A 524 -10.13 -115.11 170.87
N ILE A 525 -9.57 -116.23 170.36
CA ILE A 525 -10.17 -117.35 169.58
C ILE A 525 -10.29 -117.11 168.05
N VAL A 526 -9.28 -117.46 167.23
CA VAL A 526 -9.01 -118.79 166.60
C VAL A 526 -10.21 -119.29 165.76
N THR A 527 -10.14 -119.46 164.44
CA THR A 527 -9.67 -120.67 163.72
C THR A 527 -9.74 -120.48 162.18
N ARG A 528 -8.80 -121.08 161.41
CA ARG A 528 -8.92 -121.88 160.14
C ARG A 528 -9.96 -121.50 159.05
N SER A 529 -9.85 -121.82 157.75
CA SER A 529 -8.86 -122.39 156.81
C SER A 529 -9.52 -122.43 155.40
N LEU A 530 -8.70 -122.31 154.35
CA LEU A 530 -8.75 -123.01 153.05
C LEU A 530 -9.92 -122.90 152.04
N ARG A 531 -9.50 -122.56 150.80
CA ARG A 531 -9.85 -123.10 149.46
C ARG A 531 -11.19 -122.75 148.79
N GLY A 532 -11.03 -122.29 147.53
CA GLY A 532 -11.89 -122.60 146.36
C GLY A 532 -13.17 -121.77 146.28
N GLY A 533 -13.65 -121.30 145.13
CA GLY A 533 -13.27 -121.52 143.74
C GLY A 533 -14.44 -121.14 142.82
N GLU A 534 -14.07 -120.63 141.64
CA GLU A 534 -14.72 -120.92 140.35
C GLU A 534 -15.97 -120.19 139.80
N ARG A 535 -15.93 -120.06 138.45
CA ARG A 535 -16.96 -119.72 137.40
C ARG A 535 -17.13 -118.22 137.10
N ILE A 536 -16.69 -117.67 135.95
CA ILE A 536 -17.06 -117.89 134.51
C ILE A 536 -18.52 -117.52 134.19
N ARG A 537 -18.71 -116.50 133.31
CA ARG A 537 -19.45 -116.48 132.01
C ARG A 537 -19.75 -115.00 131.65
N ARG A 538 -19.16 -114.41 130.59
CA ARG A 538 -19.43 -114.46 129.12
C ARG A 538 -20.76 -113.84 128.66
N THR A 539 -20.64 -113.13 127.51
CA THR A 539 -21.62 -112.78 126.45
C THR A 539 -22.64 -111.67 126.76
N GLN A 540 -23.05 -110.73 125.87
CA GLN A 540 -23.19 -110.64 124.40
C GLN A 540 -23.57 -109.15 124.08
N SER A 541 -23.07 -108.42 123.07
CA SER A 541 -23.31 -108.43 121.61
C SER A 541 -24.50 -107.57 121.08
N PHE A 542 -24.20 -106.69 120.11
CA PHE A 542 -25.00 -106.31 118.91
C PHE A 542 -26.30 -105.44 119.01
N ILE A 543 -26.22 -104.20 118.48
CA ILE A 543 -26.84 -103.67 117.21
C ILE A 543 -28.33 -104.05 116.95
N PRO A 544 -29.28 -103.14 116.55
CA PRO A 544 -29.37 -102.68 115.15
C PRO A 544 -30.06 -101.32 114.78
N THR A 545 -29.41 -100.66 113.81
CA THR A 545 -29.88 -100.16 112.49
C THR A 545 -31.30 -99.60 112.21
N THR A 546 -31.26 -98.60 111.30
CA THR A 546 -32.14 -98.31 110.13
C THR A 546 -33.09 -97.11 110.15
N LYS A 547 -33.02 -96.41 109.00
CA LYS A 547 -34.02 -95.60 108.26
C LYS A 547 -33.67 -94.12 108.18
N GLU A 548 -33.79 -93.43 107.05
CA GLU A 548 -34.16 -93.71 105.66
C GLU A 548 -33.80 -92.42 104.86
N ARG A 549 -33.50 -92.57 103.56
CA ARG A 549 -33.59 -91.52 102.52
C ARG A 549 -35.06 -91.08 102.35
N PRO A 550 -35.40 -89.92 101.74
CA PRO A 550 -35.47 -89.79 100.25
C PRO A 550 -35.03 -88.42 99.67
N LEU A 551 -34.48 -88.40 98.43
CA LEU A 551 -35.07 -87.90 97.14
C LEU A 551 -35.08 -86.35 97.05
N SER A 552 -34.76 -85.66 95.95
CA SER A 552 -34.92 -85.91 94.50
C SER A 552 -34.03 -84.88 93.73
N VAL A 553 -33.38 -85.22 92.60
CA VAL A 553 -33.84 -85.02 91.19
C VAL A 553 -33.97 -83.51 90.86
N GLU A 554 -33.20 -82.90 89.97
CA GLU A 554 -33.08 -83.10 88.50
C GLU A 554 -31.62 -82.95 88.01
N LYS A 555 -31.07 -83.82 87.15
CA LYS A 555 -31.33 -84.02 85.70
C LYS A 555 -30.85 -82.84 84.84
N ILE A 556 -29.89 -83.09 83.93
CA ILE A 556 -30.08 -83.12 82.45
C ILE A 556 -30.20 -81.68 81.91
N ASP A 557 -29.37 -81.17 81.01
CA ASP A 557 -28.95 -81.69 79.70
C ASP A 557 -27.55 -81.12 79.39
N GLY A 558 -26.69 -81.79 78.62
CA GLY A 558 -26.96 -82.09 77.22
C GLY A 558 -26.46 -80.89 76.39
N ARG A 559 -25.22 -80.94 75.91
CA ARG A 559 -24.86 -81.40 74.56
C ARG A 559 -25.15 -80.35 73.48
N SER A 560 -24.22 -80.35 72.54
CA SER A 560 -24.30 -79.85 71.17
C SER A 560 -23.91 -78.39 71.00
N VAL A 561 -22.80 -78.09 70.31
CA VAL A 561 -22.47 -78.47 68.92
C VAL A 561 -23.61 -78.06 67.99
N THR A 562 -23.45 -76.93 67.34
CA THR A 562 -23.29 -76.85 65.88
C THR A 562 -22.88 -75.41 65.58
N LEU A 563 -21.67 -75.12 65.06
CA LEU A 563 -21.08 -75.58 63.81
C LEU A 563 -21.98 -75.20 62.63
N ARG A 564 -21.33 -74.56 61.66
CA ARG A 564 -21.69 -74.48 60.24
C ARG A 564 -22.46 -73.23 59.84
N LYS A 565 -22.13 -72.62 58.71
CA LYS A 565 -21.25 -73.01 57.60
C LYS A 565 -20.99 -71.70 56.83
N ASN A 566 -19.73 -71.39 56.60
CA ASN A 566 -18.96 -71.76 55.41
C ASN A 566 -19.28 -70.89 54.19
N VAL A 567 -18.16 -70.59 53.53
CA VAL A 567 -17.95 -70.11 52.16
C VAL A 567 -18.04 -68.60 52.01
#